data_AF-A0A9E3U667-F1
#
_entry.id   AF-A0A9E3U667-F1
#
_cell.length_a   1.000
_cell.length_b   1.000
_cell.length_c   1.000
_cell.angle_alpha   90.00
_cell.angle_beta   90.00
_cell.angle_gamma   90.00
#
_symmetry.space_group_name_H-M   'P 1'
#
loop_
_entity.id
_entity.type
_entity.pdbx_description
1 polymer ?
#
loop_
_entity_poly.entity_id
_entity_poly.type
_entity_poly.pdbx_seq_one_letter_code
_entity_poly.pdbx_strand_id
1 'polypeptide(L)'
;MATEEDLKKAEAEDESGEPEESDATDKPAEAGEEAEVRAEADSETDEAKDTEAKDAEAKDAEAEDDGGTPIQLGYQRYVYAAYMAGALLTAFLVAKIGHAAWYRAGQWKPELGEPQDELLFPAAGLVGVAVAVYYWRKVEARQYVNEVAEELSKVTWPSRKEVTNSTTVVVLTTIFATVFFALMDRFWGFITDKIYTF
;
A
#
# COMPACT_ATOMS: atom_id res chain seq x y z
N MET A 1 36.65 29.16 31.61
CA MET A 1 36.93 27.71 31.56
C MET A 1 36.08 27.18 30.43
N ALA A 2 36.70 26.80 29.31
CA ALA A 2 35.98 26.09 28.25
C ALA A 2 35.79 24.64 28.69
N THR A 3 34.67 24.04 28.30
CA THR A 3 34.33 22.65 28.67
C THR A 3 34.87 21.67 27.64
N GLU A 4 35.12 20.43 28.05
CA GLU A 4 35.85 19.41 27.27
C GLU A 4 35.19 19.05 25.92
N GLU A 5 33.94 19.44 25.69
CA GLU A 5 33.23 19.22 24.42
C GLU A 5 33.70 20.16 23.28
N ASP A 6 34.16 21.37 23.60
CA ASP A 6 34.60 22.36 22.59
C ASP A 6 35.95 21.96 21.95
N LEU A 7 36.85 21.36 22.73
CA LEU A 7 38.13 20.82 22.24
C LEU A 7 37.93 19.62 21.31
N LYS A 8 37.03 18.70 21.71
CA LYS A 8 36.74 17.48 20.94
C LYS A 8 36.05 17.76 19.60
N LYS A 9 35.38 18.91 19.48
CA LYS A 9 34.80 19.38 18.21
C LYS A 9 35.84 19.99 17.27
N ALA A 10 36.88 20.62 17.80
CA ALA A 10 37.97 21.17 16.99
C ALA A 10 38.88 20.08 16.39
N GLU A 11 39.10 18.96 17.11
CA GLU A 11 39.95 17.87 16.62
C GLU A 11 39.27 16.95 15.57
N ALA A 12 37.95 17.01 15.42
CA ALA A 12 37.21 16.09 14.53
C ALA A 12 36.89 16.64 13.13
N GLU A 13 37.02 17.96 12.92
CA GLU A 13 36.70 18.63 11.64
C GLU A 13 37.95 18.99 10.81
N ASP A 14 39.17 18.73 11.31
CA ASP A 14 40.46 19.16 10.70
C ASP A 14 41.36 18.00 10.21
N GLU A 15 40.99 16.72 10.40
CA GLU A 15 41.90 15.57 10.18
C GLU A 15 41.48 14.56 9.07
N SER A 16 40.78 15.01 8.02
CA SER A 16 40.62 14.18 6.80
C SER A 16 40.57 15.02 5.50
N GLY A 17 41.74 15.48 5.06
CA GLY A 17 41.90 16.16 3.78
C GLY A 17 41.91 15.21 2.57
N GLU A 18 41.58 15.77 1.41
CA GLU A 18 41.81 15.25 0.05
C GLU A 18 43.33 15.18 -0.31
N PRO A 19 43.79 14.70 -1.49
CA PRO A 19 43.09 14.08 -2.63
C PRO A 19 43.71 12.73 -3.11
N GLU A 20 43.26 12.15 -4.24
CA GLU A 20 44.08 11.61 -5.38
C GLU A 20 43.19 10.95 -6.48
N GLU A 21 43.77 10.79 -7.68
CA GLU A 21 43.31 10.20 -8.97
C GLU A 21 42.28 9.05 -8.94
N SER A 22 41.42 8.79 -9.95
CA SER A 22 40.99 9.42 -11.22
C SER A 22 39.61 8.82 -11.60
N ASP A 23 38.93 8.97 -12.75
CA ASP A 23 39.14 9.54 -14.11
C ASP A 23 37.71 9.83 -14.71
N ALA A 24 37.41 10.38 -15.89
CA ALA A 24 38.18 10.78 -17.09
C ALA A 24 37.41 11.83 -17.95
N THR A 25 38.03 12.24 -19.07
CA THR A 25 37.48 12.46 -20.45
C THR A 25 35.99 12.87 -20.65
N ASP A 26 35.62 13.95 -21.37
CA ASP A 26 36.41 14.99 -22.08
C ASP A 26 35.63 16.31 -22.27
N LYS A 27 36.35 17.33 -22.73
CA LYS A 27 35.89 18.63 -23.28
C LYS A 27 35.93 18.55 -24.85
N PRO A 28 35.70 19.64 -25.60
CA PRO A 28 34.69 20.69 -25.48
C PRO A 28 33.93 20.98 -26.81
N ALA A 29 32.74 21.57 -26.66
CA ALA A 29 32.20 22.77 -27.33
C ALA A 29 32.47 23.15 -28.82
N GLU A 30 31.42 23.82 -29.31
CA GLU A 30 31.34 24.85 -30.36
C GLU A 30 30.98 24.43 -31.80
N ALA A 31 30.04 25.21 -32.33
CA ALA A 31 29.37 24.99 -33.61
C ALA A 31 30.05 25.75 -34.74
N GLY A 32 29.91 25.23 -35.96
CA GLY A 32 30.33 25.90 -37.18
C GLY A 32 29.40 25.58 -38.35
N GLU A 33 28.87 26.63 -38.95
CA GLU A 33 28.43 26.70 -40.35
C GLU A 33 27.19 25.89 -40.79
N GLU A 34 26.02 26.51 -40.60
CA GLU A 34 24.92 26.37 -41.55
C GLU A 34 25.32 27.02 -42.89
N ALA A 35 25.24 26.28 -44.01
CA ALA A 35 24.59 26.70 -45.26
C ALA A 35 25.04 25.89 -46.49
N GLU A 36 24.29 24.84 -46.85
CA GLU A 36 23.83 24.79 -48.24
C GLU A 36 22.38 24.32 -48.31
N VAL A 37 21.53 25.24 -48.76
CA VAL A 37 20.07 25.08 -48.84
C VAL A 37 19.72 24.25 -50.09
N ARG A 38 18.56 23.56 -50.05
CA ARG A 38 17.71 23.22 -51.22
C ARG A 38 17.78 21.78 -51.74
N ALA A 39 17.25 20.84 -50.95
CA ALA A 39 16.59 19.65 -51.49
C ALA A 39 15.36 19.27 -50.63
N GLU A 40 14.17 19.45 -51.21
CA GLU A 40 12.98 18.60 -51.00
C GLU A 40 12.53 18.39 -49.54
N ALA A 41 11.88 19.33 -48.85
CA ALA A 41 10.56 19.92 -49.14
C ALA A 41 9.38 18.93 -49.28
N ASP A 42 9.56 17.64 -48.97
CA ASP A 42 8.48 16.61 -49.03
C ASP A 42 8.53 15.56 -47.89
N SER A 43 9.09 15.92 -46.73
CA SER A 43 9.11 15.07 -45.50
C SER A 43 8.50 15.71 -44.25
N GLU A 44 8.26 17.03 -44.25
CA GLU A 44 7.92 17.81 -43.04
C GLU A 44 6.51 17.54 -42.45
N THR A 45 5.69 16.66 -43.03
CA THR A 45 4.31 16.42 -42.57
C THR A 45 4.14 15.17 -41.69
N ASP A 46 5.05 14.19 -41.76
CA ASP A 46 5.01 13.00 -40.88
C ASP A 46 5.89 13.15 -39.61
N GLU A 47 7.07 13.78 -39.71
CA GLU A 47 7.96 13.95 -38.54
C GLU A 47 7.36 14.85 -37.45
N ALA A 48 6.57 15.86 -37.81
CA ALA A 48 5.92 16.75 -36.85
C ALA A 48 4.96 16.00 -35.89
N LYS A 49 4.34 14.91 -36.36
CA LYS A 49 3.41 14.09 -35.55
C LYS A 49 4.11 13.15 -34.59
N ASP A 50 5.22 12.55 -35.03
CA ASP A 50 6.02 11.65 -34.21
C ASP A 50 6.81 12.41 -33.13
N THR A 51 7.21 13.66 -33.39
CA THR A 51 7.89 14.49 -32.39
C THR A 51 6.94 14.98 -31.30
N GLU A 52 5.74 15.50 -31.64
CA GLU A 52 4.75 15.87 -30.61
C GLU A 52 4.28 14.65 -29.78
N ALA A 53 4.15 13.46 -30.39
CA ALA A 53 3.81 12.24 -29.67
C ALA A 53 4.92 11.78 -28.72
N LYS A 54 6.20 11.84 -29.15
CA LYS A 54 7.34 11.47 -28.31
C LYS A 54 7.62 12.47 -27.20
N ASP A 55 7.47 13.78 -27.45
CA ASP A 55 7.61 14.81 -26.41
C ASP A 55 6.47 14.77 -25.39
N ALA A 56 5.29 14.24 -25.75
CA ALA A 56 4.22 13.94 -24.81
C ALA A 56 4.54 12.70 -23.98
N GLU A 57 4.88 11.56 -24.60
CA GLU A 57 5.25 10.33 -23.87
C GLU A 57 6.51 10.51 -23.00
N ALA A 58 7.48 11.33 -23.41
CA ALA A 58 8.67 11.63 -22.61
C ALA A 58 8.36 12.55 -21.40
N LYS A 59 7.47 13.53 -21.56
CA LYS A 59 7.07 14.40 -20.44
C LYS A 59 6.17 13.69 -19.43
N ASP A 60 5.36 12.73 -19.87
CA ASP A 60 4.61 11.85 -18.97
C ASP A 60 5.51 10.79 -18.30
N ALA A 61 6.69 10.48 -18.86
CA ALA A 61 7.67 9.55 -18.28
C ALA A 61 8.62 10.19 -17.24
N GLU A 62 8.95 11.48 -17.37
CA GLU A 62 9.85 12.19 -16.44
C GLU A 62 9.12 12.94 -15.31
N ALA A 63 7.79 12.86 -15.24
CA ALA A 63 6.97 13.51 -14.21
C ALA A 63 6.63 12.65 -12.97
N GLU A 64 7.17 11.42 -12.85
CA GLU A 64 6.91 10.52 -11.70
C GLU A 64 8.04 10.42 -10.65
N ASP A 65 9.18 11.11 -10.78
CA ASP A 65 10.26 11.05 -9.77
C ASP A 65 10.98 12.39 -9.47
N ASP A 66 10.22 13.45 -9.19
CA ASP A 66 10.66 14.48 -8.23
C ASP A 66 9.87 14.34 -6.92
N GLY A 67 9.91 13.13 -6.37
CA GLY A 67 9.41 12.81 -5.04
C GLY A 67 10.34 13.38 -3.96
N GLY A 68 10.40 14.71 -3.84
CA GLY A 68 11.29 15.42 -2.91
C GLY A 68 11.30 14.78 -1.51
N THR A 69 12.47 14.25 -1.13
CA THR A 69 12.73 13.32 0.00
C THR A 69 11.57 13.15 0.99
N PRO A 70 10.66 12.18 0.79
CA PRO A 70 9.48 12.05 1.64
C PRO A 70 9.92 11.59 3.02
N ILE A 71 9.70 12.44 4.03
CA ILE A 71 10.03 12.20 5.44
C ILE A 71 9.66 10.75 5.79
N GLN A 72 10.70 9.94 6.06
CA GLN A 72 10.62 8.48 6.00
C GLN A 72 10.04 7.89 7.31
N LEU A 73 8.86 8.40 7.70
CA LEU A 73 7.95 7.75 8.64
C LEU A 73 7.60 6.37 8.05
N GLY A 74 8.32 5.32 8.47
CA GLY A 74 8.14 3.95 7.98
C GLY A 74 6.83 3.34 8.45
N TYR A 75 6.90 2.33 9.34
CA TYR A 75 5.70 1.66 9.84
C TYR A 75 4.76 2.59 10.65
N GLN A 76 5.28 3.71 11.17
CA GLN A 76 4.56 4.68 12.00
C GLN A 76 3.32 5.28 11.32
N ARG A 77 3.28 5.35 9.97
CA ARG A 77 2.08 5.77 9.21
C ARG A 77 0.91 4.81 9.45
N TYR A 78 1.18 3.50 9.47
CA TYR A 78 0.18 2.46 9.72
C TYR A 78 -0.29 2.45 11.18
N VAL A 79 0.57 2.83 12.14
CA VAL A 79 0.19 2.99 13.56
C VAL A 79 -0.88 4.07 13.72
N TYR A 80 -0.69 5.25 13.11
CA TYR A 80 -1.71 6.31 13.14
C TYR A 80 -2.99 5.93 12.39
N ALA A 81 -2.87 5.25 11.24
CA ALA A 81 -4.02 4.71 10.52
C ALA A 81 -4.80 3.68 11.36
N ALA A 82 -4.11 2.82 12.13
CA ALA A 82 -4.73 1.84 13.01
C ALA A 82 -5.50 2.50 14.17
N TYR A 83 -4.96 3.56 14.79
CA TYR A 83 -5.70 4.33 15.79
C TYR A 83 -6.95 5.01 15.21
N MET A 84 -6.86 5.58 14.00
CA MET A 84 -8.01 6.16 13.30
C MET A 84 -9.07 5.12 12.94
N ALA A 85 -8.66 3.97 12.39
CA ALA A 85 -9.55 2.85 12.09
C ALA A 85 -10.22 2.30 13.36
N GLY A 86 -9.47 2.18 14.46
CA GLY A 86 -10.01 1.77 15.76
C GLY A 86 -11.00 2.78 16.35
N ALA A 87 -10.75 4.08 16.19
CA ALA A 87 -11.69 5.13 16.58
C ALA A 87 -13.01 5.03 15.81
N LEU A 88 -12.93 4.87 14.48
CA LEU A 88 -14.08 4.70 13.58
C LEU A 88 -14.86 3.42 13.88
N LEU A 89 -14.18 2.29 14.09
CA LEU A 89 -14.82 1.04 14.50
C LEU A 89 -15.52 1.18 15.85
N THR A 90 -14.89 1.83 16.82
CA THR A 90 -15.49 2.07 18.15
C THR A 90 -16.73 2.93 18.03
N ALA A 91 -16.67 4.05 17.28
CA ALA A 91 -17.82 4.90 17.03
C ALA A 91 -18.97 4.16 16.31
N PHE A 92 -18.65 3.36 15.29
CA PHE A 92 -19.62 2.54 14.57
C PHE A 92 -20.29 1.49 15.48
N LEU A 93 -19.51 0.79 16.30
CA LEU A 93 -20.04 -0.19 17.26
C LEU A 93 -20.91 0.47 18.32
N VAL A 94 -20.49 1.62 18.88
CA VAL A 94 -21.28 2.38 19.87
C VAL A 94 -22.59 2.87 19.25
N ALA A 95 -22.57 3.42 18.03
CA ALA A 95 -23.79 3.84 17.33
C ALA A 95 -24.72 2.64 17.07
N LYS A 96 -24.19 1.50 16.60
CA LYS A 96 -25.01 0.34 16.25
C LYS A 96 -25.58 -0.37 17.48
N ILE A 97 -24.80 -0.50 18.55
CA ILE A 97 -25.26 -1.02 19.85
C ILE A 97 -26.26 -0.06 20.48
N GLY A 98 -26.02 1.26 20.41
CA GLY A 98 -26.94 2.29 20.90
C GLY A 98 -28.31 2.21 20.25
N HIS A 99 -28.37 2.19 18.91
CA HIS A 99 -29.63 2.03 18.17
C HIS A 99 -30.30 0.67 18.47
N ALA A 100 -29.54 -0.43 18.54
CA ALA A 100 -30.09 -1.75 18.84
C ALA A 100 -30.66 -1.83 20.27
N ALA A 101 -29.97 -1.21 21.25
CA ALA A 101 -30.42 -1.13 22.64
C ALA A 101 -31.65 -0.22 22.77
N TRP A 102 -31.69 0.92 22.09
CA TRP A 102 -32.84 1.83 22.10
C TRP A 102 -34.09 1.17 21.50
N TYR A 103 -33.95 0.55 20.32
CA TYR A 103 -35.04 -0.21 19.69
C TYR A 103 -35.56 -1.31 20.63
N ARG A 104 -34.66 -2.10 21.24
CA ARG A 104 -35.02 -3.15 22.19
C ARG A 104 -35.68 -2.61 23.47
N ALA A 105 -35.28 -1.43 23.94
CA ALA A 105 -35.89 -0.77 25.10
C ALA A 105 -37.28 -0.20 24.77
N GLY A 106 -37.47 0.41 23.60
CA GLY A 106 -38.78 0.89 23.13
C GLY A 106 -39.82 -0.22 22.98
N GLN A 107 -39.41 -1.42 22.57
CA GLN A 107 -40.28 -2.61 22.58
C GLN A 107 -40.74 -3.03 24.00
N TRP A 108 -40.02 -2.62 25.06
CA TRP A 108 -40.38 -2.92 26.46
C TRP A 108 -41.07 -1.75 27.18
N LYS A 109 -40.82 -0.51 26.76
CA LYS A 109 -41.53 0.70 27.20
C LYS A 109 -41.83 1.61 26.01
N PRO A 110 -43.07 1.60 25.48
CA PRO A 110 -43.46 2.44 24.33
C PRO A 110 -43.41 3.96 24.57
N GLU A 111 -43.24 4.42 25.82
CA GLU A 111 -43.06 5.84 26.15
C GLU A 111 -41.62 6.34 25.87
N LEU A 112 -40.66 5.44 25.66
CA LEU A 112 -39.40 5.77 25.02
C LEU A 112 -39.68 5.94 23.52
N GLY A 113 -39.82 7.20 23.09
CA GLY A 113 -40.04 7.56 21.69
C GLY A 113 -38.88 7.16 20.76
N GLU A 114 -38.99 7.61 19.51
CA GLU A 114 -38.02 7.31 18.45
C GLU A 114 -36.58 7.66 18.87
N PRO A 115 -35.57 6.89 18.42
CA PRO A 115 -34.18 7.16 18.74
C PRO A 115 -33.79 8.55 18.25
N GLN A 116 -33.18 9.35 19.13
CA GLN A 116 -32.65 10.67 18.78
C GLN A 116 -31.32 10.51 18.02
N ASP A 117 -31.41 10.07 16.76
CA ASP A 117 -30.28 9.81 15.89
C ASP A 117 -29.36 11.04 15.74
N GLU A 118 -29.94 12.24 15.75
CA GLU A 118 -29.23 13.54 15.76
C GLU A 118 -28.21 13.66 16.91
N LEU A 119 -28.50 13.08 18.07
CA LEU A 119 -27.60 13.10 19.23
C LEU A 119 -26.73 11.83 19.30
N LEU A 120 -27.29 10.68 18.86
CA LEU A 120 -26.62 9.38 18.95
C LEU A 120 -25.34 9.32 18.13
N PHE A 121 -25.37 9.76 16.87
CA PHE A 121 -24.20 9.72 15.98
C PHE A 121 -23.03 10.61 16.45
N PRO A 122 -23.22 11.91 16.77
CA PRO A 122 -22.11 12.73 17.29
C PRO A 122 -21.63 12.25 18.67
N ALA A 123 -22.51 11.78 19.56
CA ALA A 123 -22.09 11.20 20.83
C ALA A 123 -21.23 9.95 20.63
N ALA A 124 -21.62 9.04 19.73
CA ALA A 124 -20.84 7.86 19.40
C ALA A 124 -19.48 8.21 18.76
N GLY A 125 -19.42 9.23 17.91
CA GLY A 125 -18.18 9.79 17.36
C GLY A 125 -17.25 10.33 18.45
N LEU A 126 -17.77 11.14 19.37
CA LEU A 126 -17.01 11.66 20.52
C LEU A 126 -16.51 10.55 21.44
N VAL A 127 -17.31 9.50 21.69
CA VAL A 127 -16.88 8.32 22.44
C VAL A 127 -15.74 7.58 21.71
N GLY A 128 -15.84 7.38 20.40
CA GLY A 128 -14.79 6.77 19.59
C GLY A 128 -13.45 7.54 19.66
N VAL A 129 -13.51 8.88 19.55
CA VAL A 129 -12.33 9.75 19.71
C VAL A 129 -11.79 9.71 21.14
N ALA A 130 -12.64 9.76 22.17
CA ALA A 130 -12.22 9.70 23.56
C ALA A 130 -11.53 8.36 23.90
N VAL A 131 -12.04 7.24 23.38
CA VAL A 131 -11.42 5.92 23.50
C VAL A 131 -10.07 5.89 22.78
N ALA A 132 -9.98 6.39 21.55
CA ALA A 132 -8.71 6.46 20.81
C ALA A 132 -7.65 7.30 21.53
N VAL A 133 -8.02 8.46 22.07
CA VAL A 133 -7.12 9.32 22.88
C VAL A 133 -6.73 8.63 24.19
N TYR A 134 -7.65 7.91 24.85
CA TYR A 134 -7.34 7.14 26.07
C TYR A 134 -6.28 6.07 25.81
N TYR A 135 -6.45 5.26 24.74
CA TYR A 135 -5.47 4.24 24.37
C TYR A 135 -4.16 4.83 23.86
N TRP A 136 -4.18 5.93 23.10
CA TRP A 136 -2.97 6.64 22.69
C TRP A 136 -2.19 7.15 23.91
N ARG A 137 -2.85 7.63 24.98
CA ARG A 137 -2.13 8.13 26.15
C ARG A 137 -1.40 7.03 26.93
N LYS A 138 -1.88 5.79 26.89
CA LYS A 138 -1.17 4.65 27.50
C LYS A 138 0.14 4.36 26.75
N VAL A 139 1.22 4.18 27.51
CA VAL A 139 2.56 3.88 26.96
C VAL A 139 2.61 2.43 26.46
N GLU A 140 2.15 1.48 27.27
CA GLU A 140 2.03 0.05 26.95
C GLU A 140 1.29 -0.18 25.63
N ALA A 141 0.14 0.47 25.45
CA ALA A 141 -0.67 0.32 24.24
C ALA A 141 0.03 0.89 22.99
N ARG A 142 0.79 1.98 23.11
CA ARG A 142 1.60 2.53 22.00
C ARG A 142 2.78 1.62 21.65
N GLN A 143 3.48 1.09 22.66
CA GLN A 143 4.58 0.15 22.45
C GLN A 143 4.09 -1.09 21.72
N TYR A 144 3.01 -1.72 22.22
CA TYR A 144 2.41 -2.89 21.58
C TYR A 144 2.00 -2.65 20.11
N VAL A 145 1.35 -1.53 19.80
CA VAL A 145 0.95 -1.23 18.40
C VAL A 145 2.16 -0.94 17.51
N ASN A 146 3.22 -0.33 18.03
CA ASN A 146 4.48 -0.15 17.29
C ASN A 146 5.17 -1.50 17.03
N GLU A 147 5.28 -2.38 18.04
CA GLU A 147 5.86 -3.72 17.91
C GLU A 147 5.08 -4.54 16.87
N VAL A 148 3.74 -4.55 16.92
CA VAL A 148 2.91 -5.22 15.91
C VAL A 148 3.10 -4.62 14.52
N ALA A 149 3.23 -3.30 14.38
CA ALA A 149 3.47 -2.66 13.09
C ALA A 149 4.89 -2.96 12.55
N GLU A 150 5.89 -3.10 13.41
CA GLU A 150 7.24 -3.53 13.05
C GLU A 150 7.24 -5.00 12.58
N GLU A 151 6.61 -5.91 13.31
CA GLU A 151 6.49 -7.32 12.90
C GLU A 151 5.68 -7.48 11.60
N LEU A 152 4.60 -6.71 11.42
CA LEU A 152 3.85 -6.69 10.16
C LEU A 152 4.67 -6.15 8.98
N SER A 153 5.63 -5.26 9.21
CA SER A 153 6.53 -4.77 8.15
C SER A 153 7.55 -5.84 7.68
N LYS A 154 7.78 -6.88 8.48
CA LYS A 154 8.62 -8.04 8.15
C LYS A 154 7.86 -9.10 7.32
N VAL A 155 6.53 -8.98 7.20
CA VAL A 155 5.71 -9.92 6.42
C VAL A 155 5.80 -9.62 4.93
N THR A 156 6.46 -10.51 4.19
CA THR A 156 6.50 -10.47 2.72
C THR A 156 5.15 -10.88 2.13
N TRP A 157 4.36 -9.93 1.66
CA TRP A 157 3.11 -10.21 0.94
C TRP A 157 3.41 -10.70 -0.48
N PRO A 158 2.79 -11.82 -0.93
CA PRO A 158 3.08 -12.40 -2.23
C PRO A 158 2.63 -11.48 -3.36
N SER A 159 3.40 -11.43 -4.45
CA SER A 159 3.01 -10.63 -5.61
C SER A 159 1.73 -11.17 -6.27
N ARG A 160 0.98 -10.32 -6.99
CA ARG A 160 -0.21 -10.75 -7.74
C ARG A 160 0.10 -11.93 -8.70
N LYS A 161 1.34 -11.98 -9.22
CA LYS A 161 1.81 -13.07 -10.10
C LYS A 161 1.97 -14.39 -9.33
N GLU A 162 2.57 -14.37 -8.14
CA GLU A 162 2.68 -15.56 -7.28
C GLU A 162 1.31 -16.09 -6.86
N VAL A 163 0.41 -15.21 -6.39
CA VAL A 163 -0.96 -15.60 -5.99
C VAL A 163 -1.69 -16.27 -7.15
N THR A 164 -1.59 -15.71 -8.35
CA THR A 164 -2.21 -16.26 -9.57
C THR A 164 -1.59 -17.61 -9.95
N ASN A 165 -0.26 -17.74 -9.89
CA ASN A 165 0.44 -18.98 -10.22
C ASN A 165 0.06 -20.11 -9.25
N SER A 166 0.15 -19.85 -7.94
CA SER A 166 -0.23 -20.81 -6.88
C SER A 166 -1.70 -21.23 -7.01
N THR A 167 -2.61 -20.28 -7.25
CA THR A 167 -4.04 -20.57 -7.46
C THR A 167 -4.27 -21.40 -8.72
N THR A 168 -3.54 -21.13 -9.81
CA THR A 168 -3.62 -21.89 -11.07
C THR A 168 -3.25 -23.36 -10.85
N VAL A 169 -2.17 -23.65 -10.09
CA VAL A 169 -1.78 -25.03 -9.74
C VAL A 169 -2.88 -25.73 -8.93
N VAL A 170 -3.49 -25.05 -7.96
CA VAL A 170 -4.59 -25.62 -7.16
C VAL A 170 -5.83 -25.91 -8.01
N VAL A 171 -6.20 -25.01 -8.94
CA VAL A 171 -7.32 -25.22 -9.87
C VAL A 171 -7.04 -26.42 -10.78
N LEU A 172 -5.84 -26.52 -11.36
CA LEU A 172 -5.48 -27.63 -12.25
C LEU A 172 -5.46 -28.99 -11.53
N THR A 173 -4.91 -29.04 -10.31
CA THR A 173 -4.91 -30.29 -9.51
C THR A 173 -6.32 -30.69 -9.06
N THR A 174 -7.17 -29.72 -8.72
CA THR A 174 -8.59 -29.96 -8.38
C THR A 174 -9.37 -30.50 -9.58
N ILE A 175 -9.18 -29.93 -10.78
CA ILE A 175 -9.80 -30.43 -12.02
C ILE A 175 -9.33 -31.87 -12.32
N PHE A 176 -8.02 -32.13 -12.23
CA PHE A 176 -7.47 -33.47 -12.44
C PHE A 176 -8.04 -34.50 -11.46
N ALA A 177 -8.10 -34.16 -10.17
CA ALA A 177 -8.71 -35.02 -9.14
C ALA A 177 -10.20 -35.27 -9.40
N THR A 178 -10.94 -34.24 -9.81
CA THR A 178 -12.37 -34.36 -10.14
C THR A 178 -12.61 -35.30 -11.32
N VAL A 179 -11.80 -35.18 -12.39
CA VAL A 179 -11.86 -36.09 -13.56
C VAL A 179 -11.47 -37.51 -13.16
N PHE A 180 -10.41 -37.68 -12.35
CA PHE A 180 -9.99 -38.99 -11.87
C PHE A 180 -11.09 -39.70 -11.05
N PHE A 181 -11.72 -39.01 -10.10
CA PHE A 181 -12.83 -39.59 -9.33
C PHE A 181 -14.05 -39.89 -10.20
N ALA A 182 -14.44 -39.00 -11.11
CA ALA A 182 -15.56 -39.27 -12.03
C ALA A 182 -15.32 -40.51 -12.93
N LEU A 183 -14.07 -40.74 -13.36
CA LEU A 183 -13.69 -41.97 -14.06
C LEU A 183 -13.70 -43.21 -13.14
N MET A 184 -13.24 -43.06 -11.90
CA MET A 184 -13.26 -44.12 -10.88
C MET A 184 -14.70 -44.57 -10.57
N ASP A 185 -15.61 -43.63 -10.35
CA ASP A 185 -17.04 -43.91 -10.09
C ASP A 185 -17.68 -44.62 -11.28
N ARG A 186 -17.36 -44.19 -12.52
CA ARG A 186 -17.85 -44.81 -13.74
C ARG A 186 -17.30 -46.23 -13.93
N PHE A 187 -16.04 -46.47 -13.56
CA PHE A 187 -15.37 -47.76 -13.60
C PHE A 187 -16.00 -48.75 -12.60
N TRP A 188 -16.20 -48.32 -11.34
CA TRP A 188 -16.88 -49.14 -10.33
C TRP A 188 -18.33 -49.44 -10.72
N GLY A 189 -19.09 -48.46 -11.21
CA GLY A 189 -20.44 -48.70 -11.74
C GLY A 189 -20.46 -49.79 -12.81
N PHE A 190 -19.59 -49.70 -13.83
CA PHE A 190 -19.50 -50.70 -14.88
C PHE A 190 -19.13 -52.11 -14.38
N ILE A 191 -18.23 -52.21 -13.39
CA ILE A 191 -17.86 -53.50 -12.77
C ILE A 191 -19.06 -54.07 -11.99
N THR A 192 -19.71 -53.25 -11.18
CA THR A 192 -20.84 -53.64 -10.33
C THR A 192 -22.04 -54.07 -11.16
N ASP A 193 -22.41 -53.29 -12.19
CA ASP A 193 -23.49 -53.63 -13.13
C ASP A 193 -23.24 -54.98 -13.79
N LYS A 194 -21.99 -55.23 -14.23
CA LYS A 194 -21.60 -56.49 -14.86
C LYS A 194 -21.69 -57.68 -13.90
N ILE A 195 -21.35 -57.49 -12.63
CA ILE A 195 -21.40 -58.54 -11.60
C ILE A 195 -22.84 -58.88 -11.21
N TYR A 196 -23.73 -57.90 -11.07
CA TYR A 196 -25.15 -58.15 -10.72
C TYR A 196 -26.02 -58.59 -11.89
N THR A 197 -25.53 -58.51 -13.12
CA THR A 197 -26.23 -58.99 -14.34
C THR A 197 -25.84 -60.43 -14.71
N PHE A 198 -24.83 -61.01 -14.05
CA PHE A 198 -24.43 -62.42 -14.18
C PHE A 198 -25.20 -63.33 -13.23
#